data_AF-A0A6L4YPH1-F1
#
_entry.id   AF-A0A6L4YPH1-F1
#
_cell.length_a   1.000
_cell.length_b   1.000
_cell.length_c   1.000
_cell.angle_alpha   90.00
_cell.angle_beta   90.00
_cell.angle_gamma   90.00
#
_symmetry.space_group_name_H-M   'P 1'
#
loop_
_entity.id
_entity.type
_entity.pdbx_description
1 polymer ?
#
loop_
_entity_poly.entity_id
_entity_poly.type
_entity_poly.pdbx_seq_one_letter_code
_entity_poly.pdbx_strand_id
1 'polypeptide(L)'
;MRLPALSLLALVTTAAQAQVTLSATPLTREQVSAFYIARGFSATAIAPYAQACVLSFEFRNAGRSALRYRLADWQAEDGIRIRPIAEWDAAWQKDGIPHAARIAFRWAQFPAQQEFEAGDWIMGMAALSRRPSGQFRILARYHDDKGHHEIVLDPLSCAND
;
A
#
# COMPACT_ATOMS: atom_id res chain seq x y z
N MET A 1 -26.32 7.82 28.27
CA MET A 1 -26.06 8.67 27.09
C MET A 1 -25.02 7.94 26.24
N ARG A 2 -25.43 7.32 25.13
CA ARG A 2 -24.51 6.60 24.23
C ARG A 2 -23.79 7.65 23.37
N LEU A 3 -22.46 7.73 23.49
CA LEU A 3 -21.64 8.49 22.54
C LEU A 3 -21.81 7.88 21.14
N PRO A 4 -21.97 8.67 20.08
CA PRO A 4 -21.94 8.13 18.73
C PRO A 4 -20.52 7.63 18.46
N ALA A 5 -20.40 6.43 17.91
CA ALA A 5 -19.15 5.98 17.33
C ALA A 5 -18.78 6.97 16.22
N LEU A 6 -17.74 7.78 16.43
CA LEU A 6 -17.07 8.42 15.31
C LEU A 6 -16.53 7.28 14.46
N SER A 7 -17.19 7.01 13.34
CA SER A 7 -16.57 6.24 12.27
C SER A 7 -15.28 6.97 11.92
N LEU A 8 -14.12 6.37 12.24
CA LEU A 8 -12.84 6.74 11.65
C LEU A 8 -12.97 6.51 10.14
N LEU A 9 -13.47 7.50 9.41
CA LEU A 9 -13.24 7.56 7.98
C LEU A 9 -11.73 7.73 7.83
N ALA A 10 -11.05 6.66 7.42
CA ALA A 10 -9.69 6.77 6.92
C ALA A 10 -9.74 7.82 5.81
N LEU A 11 -9.10 8.97 6.04
CA LEU A 11 -9.02 10.03 5.06
C LEU A 11 -8.22 9.49 3.88
N VAL A 12 -8.88 9.42 2.72
CA VAL A 12 -8.21 9.13 1.46
C VAL A 12 -7.40 10.36 1.08
N THR A 13 -6.09 10.22 0.97
CA THR A 13 -5.22 11.27 0.42
C THR A 13 -5.02 10.97 -1.06
N THR A 14 -5.29 11.95 -1.93
CA THR A 14 -5.13 11.83 -3.38
C THR A 14 -4.22 12.93 -3.88
N ALA A 15 -3.30 12.57 -4.76
CA ALA A 15 -2.44 13.49 -5.50
C ALA A 15 -2.41 13.11 -6.98
N ALA A 16 -2.01 14.06 -7.82
CA ALA A 16 -1.96 13.87 -9.26
C ALA A 16 -0.71 14.50 -9.84
N GLN A 17 -0.21 13.90 -10.92
CA GLN A 17 0.74 14.52 -11.83
C GLN A 17 0.16 14.42 -13.25
N ALA A 18 -0.18 15.57 -13.82
CA ALA A 18 -0.97 15.66 -15.04
C ALA A 18 -2.25 14.79 -14.97
N GLN A 19 -2.38 13.77 -15.82
CA GLN A 19 -3.54 12.87 -15.90
C GLN A 19 -3.33 11.55 -15.15
N VAL A 20 -2.27 11.45 -14.33
CA VAL A 20 -1.98 10.27 -13.53
C VAL A 20 -2.30 10.58 -12.08
N THR A 21 -3.18 9.78 -11.47
CA THR A 21 -3.63 9.96 -10.08
C THR A 21 -3.16 8.82 -9.21
N LEU A 22 -2.78 9.16 -7.98
CA LEU A 22 -2.48 8.21 -6.92
C LEU A 22 -3.30 8.59 -5.69
N SER A 23 -4.00 7.61 -5.13
CA SER A 23 -4.71 7.72 -3.87
C SER A 23 -4.15 6.72 -2.86
N ALA A 24 -4.17 7.10 -1.58
CA ALA A 24 -3.76 6.23 -0.49
C ALA A 24 -4.75 6.33 0.66
N THR A 25 -5.13 5.17 1.19
CA THR A 25 -5.99 5.03 2.37
C THR A 25 -5.23 4.25 3.45
N PRO A 26 -4.97 4.83 4.63
CA PRO A 26 -4.41 4.08 5.74
C PRO A 26 -5.38 3.01 6.25
N LEU A 27 -4.87 1.79 6.46
CA LEU A 27 -5.68 0.68 6.97
C LEU A 27 -5.36 0.41 8.45
N THR A 28 -6.39 0.24 9.27
CA THR A 28 -6.22 -0.09 10.70
C THR A 28 -5.67 -1.50 10.87
N ARG A 29 -5.08 -1.79 12.03
CA ARG A 29 -4.58 -3.14 12.35
C ARG A 29 -5.73 -4.15 12.30
N GLU A 30 -6.89 -3.77 12.81
CA GLU A 30 -8.08 -4.62 12.82
C GLU A 30 -8.54 -4.97 11.41
N GLN A 31 -8.64 -3.98 10.51
CA GLN A 31 -9.02 -4.19 9.11
C GLN A 31 -8.05 -5.18 8.42
N VAL A 32 -6.75 -4.95 8.56
CA VAL A 32 -5.72 -5.81 7.96
C VAL A 32 -5.77 -7.21 8.54
N SER A 33 -5.87 -7.33 9.87
CA SER A 33 -5.92 -8.63 10.54
C SER A 33 -7.15 -9.43 10.13
N ALA A 34 -8.34 -8.82 10.16
CA ALA A 34 -9.59 -9.46 9.77
C ALA A 34 -9.55 -9.94 8.32
N PHE A 35 -9.03 -9.12 7.41
CA PHE A 35 -8.91 -9.46 5.99
C PHE A 35 -8.08 -10.73 5.76
N TYR A 36 -6.93 -10.87 6.42
CA TYR A 36 -6.04 -12.02 6.23
C TYR A 36 -6.37 -13.24 7.07
N ILE A 37 -6.97 -13.06 8.25
CA ILE A 37 -7.50 -14.19 9.04
C ILE A 37 -8.59 -14.91 8.25
N ALA A 38 -9.49 -14.17 7.60
CA ALA A 38 -10.50 -14.73 6.69
C ALA A 38 -9.90 -15.47 5.48
N ARG A 39 -8.59 -15.36 5.24
CA ARG A 39 -7.84 -15.99 4.15
C ARG A 39 -6.84 -17.04 4.63
N GLY A 40 -6.96 -17.48 5.88
CA GLY A 40 -6.20 -18.62 6.41
C GLY A 40 -4.90 -18.27 7.12
N PHE A 41 -4.63 -17.00 7.40
CA PHE A 41 -3.61 -16.64 8.39
C PHE A 41 -4.15 -16.85 9.82
N SER A 42 -3.27 -17.24 10.74
CA SER A 42 -3.55 -17.07 12.17
C SER A 42 -3.34 -15.61 12.58
N ALA A 43 -3.99 -15.18 13.67
CA ALA A 43 -3.80 -13.83 14.21
C ALA A 43 -2.32 -13.55 14.53
N THR A 44 -1.61 -14.53 15.11
CA THR A 44 -0.19 -14.40 15.43
C THR A 44 0.68 -14.27 14.18
N ALA A 45 0.38 -15.03 13.11
CA ALA A 45 1.19 -15.02 11.89
C ALA A 45 1.08 -13.70 11.11
N ILE A 46 -0.12 -13.08 11.08
CA ILE A 46 -0.33 -11.81 10.36
C ILE A 46 0.03 -10.58 11.21
N ALA A 47 0.08 -10.71 12.54
CA ALA A 47 0.30 -9.58 13.45
C ALA A 47 1.49 -8.67 13.05
N PRO A 48 2.67 -9.17 12.62
CA PRO A 48 3.76 -8.30 12.18
C PRO A 48 3.42 -7.44 10.95
N TYR A 49 2.66 -7.96 9.99
CA TYR A 49 2.20 -7.19 8.83
C TYR A 49 1.11 -6.18 9.22
N ALA A 50 0.15 -6.60 10.04
CA ALA A 50 -0.93 -5.73 10.51
C ALA A 50 -0.45 -4.59 11.43
N GLN A 51 0.69 -4.77 12.11
CA GLN A 51 1.33 -3.74 12.92
C GLN A 51 2.14 -2.72 12.10
N ALA A 52 2.52 -3.06 10.88
CA ALA A 52 3.18 -2.13 9.98
C ALA A 52 2.23 -1.00 9.58
N CYS A 53 2.78 0.08 9.01
CA CYS A 53 1.96 1.10 8.38
C CYS A 53 1.48 0.56 7.02
N VAL A 54 0.27 0.00 6.98
CA VAL A 54 -0.33 -0.54 5.76
C VAL A 54 -1.21 0.51 5.11
N LEU A 55 -0.98 0.75 3.82
CA LEU A 55 -1.76 1.66 2.99
C LEU A 55 -2.41 0.84 1.87
N SER A 56 -3.68 1.12 1.58
CA SER A 56 -4.30 0.73 0.31
C SER A 56 -4.03 1.83 -0.70
N PHE A 57 -3.31 1.51 -1.77
CA PHE A 57 -3.04 2.43 -2.88
C PHE A 57 -4.01 2.18 -4.02
N GLU A 58 -4.44 3.25 -4.70
CA GLU A 58 -5.04 3.20 -6.03
C GLU A 58 -4.19 4.06 -6.97
N PHE A 59 -3.75 3.52 -8.10
CA PHE A 59 -2.97 4.23 -9.09
C PHE A 59 -3.65 4.13 -10.45
N ARG A 60 -3.87 5.26 -11.12
CA ARG A 60 -4.63 5.34 -12.36
C ARG A 60 -3.95 6.21 -13.40
N ASN A 61 -3.88 5.69 -14.62
CA ASN A 61 -3.43 6.42 -15.82
C ASN A 61 -4.66 6.90 -16.61
N ALA A 62 -5.12 8.13 -16.39
CA ALA A 62 -6.14 8.75 -17.24
C ALA A 62 -5.53 9.48 -18.46
N GLY A 63 -4.21 9.35 -18.66
CA GLY A 63 -3.48 9.93 -19.78
C GLY A 63 -3.64 9.13 -21.07
N ARG A 64 -2.82 9.51 -22.06
CA ARG A 64 -2.79 8.87 -23.39
C ARG A 64 -1.54 8.03 -23.66
N SER A 65 -0.47 8.26 -22.89
CA SER A 65 0.78 7.51 -23.01
C SER A 65 0.76 6.32 -22.06
N ALA A 66 1.38 5.21 -22.48
CA ALA A 66 1.73 4.15 -21.56
C ALA A 66 2.75 4.66 -20.53
N LEU A 67 2.67 4.14 -19.31
CA LEU A 67 3.62 4.44 -18.24
C LEU A 67 4.02 3.17 -17.52
N ARG A 68 5.12 3.21 -16.79
CA ARG A 68 5.48 2.14 -15.86
C ARG A 68 6.02 2.69 -14.55
N TYR A 69 5.83 1.92 -13.48
CA TYR A 69 6.43 2.21 -12.18
C TYR A 69 7.19 0.99 -11.64
N ARG A 70 8.08 1.24 -10.69
CA ARG A 70 8.58 0.23 -9.75
C ARG A 70 8.37 0.73 -8.33
N LEU A 71 7.71 -0.07 -7.50
CA LEU A 71 7.40 0.29 -6.11
C LEU A 71 8.68 0.46 -5.27
N ALA A 72 9.78 -0.17 -5.68
CA ALA A 72 11.09 0.00 -5.06
C ALA A 72 11.68 1.42 -5.28
N ASP A 73 11.19 2.18 -6.26
CA ASP A 73 11.61 3.56 -6.50
C ASP A 73 10.78 4.56 -5.67
N TRP A 74 9.78 4.07 -4.92
CA TRP A 74 8.93 4.88 -4.06
C TRP A 74 9.49 4.91 -2.63
N GLN A 75 9.38 6.05 -1.98
CA GLN A 75 9.86 6.24 -0.62
C GLN A 75 8.93 7.15 0.16
N ALA A 76 8.70 6.79 1.42
CA ALA A 76 8.24 7.75 2.41
C ALA A 76 9.41 8.63 2.88
N GLU A 77 9.11 9.66 3.67
CA GLU A 77 10.14 10.50 4.29
C GLU A 77 11.16 9.69 5.11
N ASP A 78 12.31 10.32 5.35
CA ASP A 78 13.43 9.74 6.10
C ASP A 78 13.96 8.41 5.53
N GLY A 79 13.78 8.20 4.21
CA GLY A 79 14.25 7.00 3.51
C GLY A 79 13.47 5.73 3.86
N ILE A 80 12.29 5.85 4.46
CA ILE A 80 11.44 4.69 4.74
C ILE A 80 10.91 4.13 3.41
N ARG A 81 11.40 2.96 3.02
CA ARG A 81 10.98 2.28 1.79
C ARG A 81 9.65 1.56 1.97
N ILE A 82 9.00 1.28 0.85
CA ILE A 82 7.96 0.25 0.80
C ILE A 82 8.62 -1.12 0.98
N ARG A 83 8.08 -1.95 1.87
CA ARG A 83 8.59 -3.30 2.10
C ARG A 83 8.06 -4.27 1.03
N PRO A 84 8.93 -4.91 0.23
CA PRO A 84 8.54 -5.87 -0.80
C PRO A 84 7.74 -7.05 -0.25
N ILE A 85 6.78 -7.49 -1.06
CA ILE A 85 5.97 -8.70 -0.84
C ILE A 85 6.85 -9.92 -0.53
N ALA A 86 7.95 -10.07 -1.28
CA ALA A 86 8.87 -11.20 -1.15
C ALA A 86 9.53 -11.30 0.23
N GLU A 87 9.76 -10.17 0.91
CA GLU A 87 10.33 -10.18 2.26
C GLU A 87 9.35 -10.71 3.31
N TRP A 88 8.05 -10.48 3.12
CA TRP A 88 7.00 -11.05 3.97
C TRP A 88 6.84 -12.54 3.70
N ASP A 89 6.73 -12.92 2.41
CA ASP A 89 6.53 -14.31 2.00
C ASP A 89 7.70 -15.20 2.42
N ALA A 90 8.95 -14.72 2.34
CA ALA A 90 10.13 -15.48 2.76
C ALA A 90 10.14 -15.80 4.26
N ALA A 91 9.65 -14.91 5.12
CA ALA A 91 9.52 -15.18 6.56
C ALA A 91 8.45 -16.26 6.79
N TRP A 92 7.27 -16.08 6.19
CA TRP A 92 6.15 -17.01 6.34
C TRP A 92 6.40 -18.40 5.76
N GLN A 93 7.22 -18.52 4.70
CA GLN A 93 7.68 -19.82 4.20
C GLN A 93 8.48 -20.58 5.26
N LYS A 94 9.40 -19.91 5.96
CA LYS A 94 10.21 -20.50 7.02
C LYS A 94 9.34 -20.90 8.23
N ASP A 95 8.33 -20.11 8.52
CA ASP A 95 7.39 -20.34 9.63
C ASP A 95 6.28 -21.35 9.28
N GLY A 96 6.30 -21.95 8.08
CA GLY A 96 5.34 -22.98 7.69
C GLY A 96 3.91 -22.47 7.44
N ILE A 97 3.73 -21.19 7.14
CA ILE A 97 2.40 -20.62 6.87
C ILE A 97 1.82 -21.24 5.58
N PRO A 98 0.52 -21.64 5.60
CA PRO A 98 -0.12 -22.31 4.48
C PRO A 98 0.06 -21.57 3.15
N HIS A 99 0.42 -22.32 2.10
CA HIS A 99 0.65 -21.75 0.77
C HIS A 99 -0.56 -20.98 0.23
N ALA A 100 -1.78 -21.48 0.46
CA ALA A 100 -3.01 -20.81 0.05
C ALA A 100 -3.18 -19.42 0.70
N ALA A 101 -2.89 -19.30 2.00
CA ALA A 101 -2.93 -18.01 2.69
C ALA A 101 -1.90 -17.03 2.10
N ARG A 102 -0.69 -17.51 1.84
CA ARG A 102 0.37 -16.71 1.19
C ARG A 102 0.00 -16.29 -0.25
N ILE A 103 -0.70 -17.12 -1.02
CA ILE A 103 -1.25 -16.73 -2.33
C ILE A 103 -2.23 -15.57 -2.15
N ALA A 104 -3.19 -15.72 -1.23
CA ALA A 104 -4.19 -14.69 -0.96
C ALA A 104 -3.57 -13.36 -0.50
N PHE A 105 -2.46 -13.43 0.26
CA PHE A 105 -1.63 -12.27 0.54
C PHE A 105 -1.11 -11.61 -0.73
N ARG A 106 -0.37 -12.35 -1.56
CA ARG A 106 0.24 -11.82 -2.79
C ARG A 106 -0.79 -11.16 -3.72
N TRP A 107 -1.99 -11.73 -3.83
CA TRP A 107 -3.07 -11.21 -4.68
C TRP A 107 -3.67 -9.90 -4.18
N ALA A 108 -3.60 -9.63 -2.87
CA ALA A 108 -4.12 -8.40 -2.28
C ALA A 108 -3.10 -7.26 -2.25
N GLN A 109 -1.84 -7.52 -2.62
CA GLN A 109 -0.79 -6.51 -2.57
C GLN A 109 -0.78 -5.62 -3.81
N PHE A 110 -0.35 -4.38 -3.62
CA PHE A 110 -0.01 -3.49 -4.72
C PHE A 110 1.19 -4.07 -5.49
N PRO A 111 1.16 -4.16 -6.83
CA PRO A 111 2.22 -4.80 -7.59
C PRO A 111 3.59 -4.15 -7.36
N ALA A 112 4.65 -4.96 -7.40
CA ALA A 112 6.02 -4.47 -7.22
C ALA A 112 6.49 -3.61 -8.42
N GLN A 113 5.95 -3.89 -9.60
CA GLN A 113 6.16 -3.15 -10.84
C GLN A 113 4.98 -3.43 -11.75
N GLN A 114 4.62 -2.48 -12.60
CA GLN A 114 3.52 -2.65 -13.54
C GLN A 114 3.66 -1.62 -14.68
N GLU A 115 3.27 -2.04 -15.87
CA GLU A 115 3.05 -1.18 -17.04
C GLU A 115 1.54 -0.92 -17.18
N PHE A 116 1.19 0.33 -17.45
CA PHE A 116 -0.18 0.80 -17.58
C PHE A 116 -0.36 1.39 -18.95
N GLU A 117 -1.33 0.87 -19.67
CA GLU A 117 -1.87 1.52 -20.86
C GLU A 117 -2.77 2.71 -20.46
N ALA A 118 -3.18 3.47 -21.47
CA ALA A 118 -4.15 4.54 -21.29
C ALA A 118 -5.48 3.99 -20.74
N GLY A 119 -5.93 4.52 -19.60
CA GLY A 119 -7.16 4.13 -18.92
C GLY A 119 -6.97 3.07 -17.83
N ASP A 120 -5.81 2.42 -17.77
CA ASP A 120 -5.53 1.41 -16.75
C ASP A 120 -5.52 1.99 -15.34
N TRP A 121 -5.93 1.15 -14.39
CA TRP A 121 -5.84 1.44 -12.98
C TRP A 121 -5.61 0.16 -12.19
N ILE A 122 -5.03 0.28 -11.00
CA ILE A 122 -4.89 -0.82 -10.07
C ILE A 122 -5.06 -0.35 -8.64
N MET A 123 -5.43 -1.28 -7.78
CA MET A 123 -5.46 -1.08 -6.35
C MET A 123 -4.79 -2.26 -5.64
N GLY A 124 -4.20 -1.99 -4.48
CA GLY A 124 -3.67 -3.03 -3.61
C GLY A 124 -3.03 -2.47 -2.35
N MET A 125 -2.73 -3.37 -1.42
CA MET A 125 -2.10 -3.02 -0.15
C MET A 125 -0.57 -3.01 -0.26
N ALA A 126 0.09 -2.09 0.43
CA ALA A 126 1.52 -2.19 0.67
C ALA A 126 1.86 -1.65 2.06
N ALA A 127 2.95 -2.17 2.63
CA ALA A 127 3.41 -1.82 3.97
C ALA A 127 4.73 -1.06 3.91
N LEU A 128 4.89 -0.04 4.74
CA LEU A 128 6.19 0.60 4.97
C LEU A 128 7.13 -0.34 5.74
N SER A 129 8.44 -0.23 5.47
CA SER A 129 9.45 -1.04 6.16
C SER A 129 9.59 -0.73 7.66
N ARG A 130 9.17 0.47 8.07
CA ARG A 130 9.06 0.92 9.46
C ARG A 130 7.89 1.89 9.55
N ARG A 131 7.24 1.94 10.72
CA ARG A 131 6.18 2.91 10.99
C ARG A 131 6.78 4.32 11.21
N PRO A 132 6.37 5.34 10.44
CA PRO A 132 6.69 6.74 10.72
C PRO A 132 6.15 7.18 12.09
N SER A 133 6.81 8.16 12.73
CA SER A 133 6.43 8.66 14.06
C SER A 133 5.30 9.69 14.04
N GLY A 134 4.96 10.23 12.87
CA GLY A 134 3.94 11.27 12.71
C GLY A 134 3.35 11.28 11.31
N GLN A 135 2.89 12.45 10.88
CA GLN A 135 2.56 12.67 9.47
C GLN A 135 3.82 12.52 8.62
N PHE A 136 3.64 12.06 7.39
CA PHE A 136 4.70 11.87 6.43
C PHE A 136 4.14 12.06 5.01
N ARG A 137 5.03 12.21 4.03
CA ARG A 137 4.67 12.11 2.61
C ARG A 137 5.25 10.86 1.96
N ILE A 138 4.65 10.43 0.87
CA ILE A 138 5.23 9.44 -0.06
C ILE A 138 5.56 10.12 -1.37
N LEU A 139 6.80 9.93 -1.82
CA LEU A 139 7.25 10.26 -3.16
C LEU A 139 7.10 9.04 -4.05
N ALA A 140 6.04 9.02 -4.86
CA ALA A 140 5.78 7.98 -5.84
C ALA A 140 6.40 8.37 -7.18
N ARG A 141 7.14 7.45 -7.79
CA ARG A 141 7.83 7.67 -9.07
C ARG A 141 7.26 6.78 -10.15
N TYR A 142 7.09 7.35 -11.33
CA TYR A 142 6.81 6.63 -12.56
C TYR A 142 7.54 7.30 -13.72
N HIS A 143 7.55 6.67 -14.88
CA HIS A 143 8.02 7.33 -16.08
C HIS A 143 7.20 6.88 -17.30
N ASP A 144 7.17 7.74 -18.29
CA ASP A 144 6.50 7.55 -19.57
C ASP A 144 7.47 7.94 -20.71
N ASP A 145 6.93 8.16 -21.92
CA ASP A 145 7.68 8.61 -23.10
C ASP A 145 8.29 10.02 -22.95
N LYS A 146 7.82 10.81 -21.98
CA LYS A 146 8.28 12.18 -21.71
C LYS A 146 9.29 12.25 -20.57
N GLY A 147 9.62 11.11 -19.95
CA GLY A 147 10.65 11.00 -18.93
C GLY A 147 10.11 10.64 -17.55
N HIS A 148 10.87 11.00 -16.51
CA HIS A 148 10.56 10.67 -15.12
C HIS A 148 9.61 11.68 -14.49
N HIS A 149 8.66 11.17 -13.72
CA HIS A 149 7.63 11.95 -13.03
C HIS A 149 7.53 11.53 -11.57
N GLU A 150 7.05 12.45 -10.75
CA GLU A 150 6.83 12.24 -9.33
C GLU A 150 5.41 12.66 -8.94
N ILE A 151 4.78 11.89 -8.06
CA ILE A 151 3.55 12.25 -7.37
C ILE A 151 3.85 12.29 -5.88
N VAL A 152 3.54 13.41 -5.22
CA VAL A 152 3.75 13.58 -3.79
C VAL A 152 2.40 13.43 -3.08
N LEU A 153 2.24 12.35 -2.33
CA LEU A 153 1.11 12.16 -1.42
C LEU A 153 1.44 12.80 -0.07
N ASP A 154 0.77 13.89 0.28
CA ASP A 154 1.04 14.67 1.50
C ASP A 154 -0.24 15.42 1.95
N PRO A 155 -0.63 15.38 3.24
CA PRO A 155 -0.09 14.53 4.30
C PRO A 155 -0.68 13.12 4.29
N LEU A 156 0.13 12.17 4.74
CA LEU A 156 -0.29 10.83 5.14
C LEU A 156 -0.04 10.62 6.62
N SER A 157 -0.81 9.71 7.21
CA SER A 157 -0.56 9.18 8.54
C SER A 157 -0.85 7.69 8.54
N CYS A 158 -0.23 6.94 9.43
CA CYS A 158 -0.64 5.55 9.64
C CYS A 158 -1.97 5.55 10.40
N ALA A 159 -2.88 4.66 10.02
CA ALA A 159 -4.12 4.49 10.77
C ALA A 159 -3.78 4.13 12.22
N ASN A 160 -4.44 4.79 13.15
CA ASN A 160 -4.43 4.41 14.56
C ASN A 160 -5.55 3.40 14.79
N ASP A 161 -5.34 2.55 15.80
CA ASP A 161 -6.40 1.72 16.37
C ASP A 161 -7.18 2.55 17.41
#